data_AF-A0A839Z4H2-F1
#
_entry.id   AF-A0A839Z4H2-F1
#
_cell.length_a   1.000
_cell.length_b   1.000
_cell.length_c   1.000
_cell.angle_alpha   90.00
_cell.angle_beta   90.00
_cell.angle_gamma   90.00
#
_symmetry.space_group_name_H-M   'P 1'
#
loop_
_entity.id
_entity.type
_entity.pdbx_description
1 polymer ?
#
loop_
_entity_poly.entity_id
_entity_poly.type
_entity_poly.pdbx_seq_one_letter_code
_entity_poly.pdbx_strand_id
1 'polypeptide(L)' 'MCETFRPIFWTADDSDETVRQAKAHNAVGREICGWRG' A
#
# COMPACT_ATOMS: atom_id res chain seq x y z
N MET A 1 -15.15 0.91 -3.09
CA MET A 1 -13.99 0.12 -2.59
C MET A 1 -12.70 0.93 -2.66
N CYS A 2 -12.33 1.48 -3.81
CA CYS A 2 -11.14 2.34 -3.94
C CYS A 2 -11.21 3.66 -3.16
N GLU A 3 -12.39 4.15 -2.81
CA GLU A 3 -12.61 5.32 -1.94
C GLU A 3 -12.56 4.97 -0.44
N THR A 4 -12.71 3.68 -0.11
CA THR A 4 -12.72 3.17 1.26
C THR A 4 -11.30 2.84 1.74
N PHE A 5 -10.50 2.26 0.85
CA PHE A 5 -9.10 1.98 1.09
C PHE A 5 -8.22 3.12 0.57
N ARG A 6 -7.04 3.30 1.17
CA ARG A 6 -6.06 4.29 0.74
C ARG A 6 -4.66 3.67 0.63
N PRO A 7 -3.73 4.32 -0.10
CA PRO A 7 -2.33 3.92 -0.07
C PRO A 7 -1.78 3.91 1.35
N ILE A 8 -1.01 2.87 1.68
CA ILE A 8 -0.30 2.74 2.95
C ILE A 8 1.10 3.31 2.77
N PHE A 9 1.46 4.28 3.62
CA PHE A 9 2.83 4.77 3.73
C PHE A 9 3.55 3.99 4.83
N TRP A 10 4.86 3.80 4.67
CA TRP A 10 5.72 3.14 5.64
C TRP A 10 7.03 3.91 5.78
N THR A 11 7.74 3.66 6.86
CA THR A 11 9.00 4.31 7.23
C THR A 11 10.12 3.28 7.37
N ALA A 12 11.33 3.76 7.67
CA ALA A 12 12.46 2.89 7.97
C ALA A 12 12.37 2.23 9.36
N ASP A 13 11.51 2.73 10.25
CA ASP A 13 11.30 2.16 11.59
C ASP A 13 10.31 0.98 11.57
N ASP A 14 9.60 0.79 10.45
CA ASP A 14 8.68 -0.33 10.25
C ASP A 14 9.43 -1.64 10.01
N SER A 15 8.86 -2.75 10.50
CA SER A 15 9.42 -4.08 10.25
C SER A 15 9.39 -4.43 8.76
N ASP A 16 10.34 -5.27 8.31
CA ASP A 16 10.37 -5.79 6.94
C ASP A 16 9.04 -6.46 6.53
N GLU A 17 8.37 -7.11 7.48
CA GLU A 17 7.08 -7.74 7.24
C GLU A 17 5.98 -6.69 7.00
N THR A 18 5.90 -5.65 7.85
CA THR A 18 4.98 -4.52 7.67
C THR A 18 5.18 -3.87 6.30
N VAL A 19 6.43 -3.58 5.94
CA VAL A 19 6.77 -2.96 4.65
C VAL A 19 6.35 -3.85 3.49
N ARG A 20 6.55 -5.18 3.59
CA ARG A 20 6.14 -6.12 2.55
C ARG A 20 4.63 -6.14 2.36
N GLN A 21 3.86 -6.11 3.44
CA GLN A 21 2.40 -6.07 3.39
C GLN A 21 1.89 -4.75 2.79
N ALA A 22 2.47 -3.60 3.20
CA ALA A 22 2.13 -2.30 2.64
C ALA A 22 2.38 -2.23 1.13
N LYS A 23 3.52 -2.77 0.67
CA LYS A 23 3.85 -2.89 -0.76
C LYS A 23 2.84 -3.75 -1.51
N ALA A 24 2.44 -4.91 -0.97
CA ALA A 24 1.46 -5.80 -1.60
C ALA A 24 0.08 -5.12 -1.72
N HIS A 25 -0.40 -4.49 -0.65
CA HIS A 25 -1.65 -3.72 -0.66
C HIS A 25 -1.62 -2.60 -1.71
N ASN A 26 -0.55 -1.80 -1.71
CA ASN A 26 -0.41 -0.71 -2.66
C ASN A 26 -0.29 -1.21 -4.11
N ALA A 27 0.34 -2.36 -4.36
CA ALA A 27 0.42 -2.94 -5.70
C ALA A 27 -0.97 -3.28 -6.25
N VAL A 28 -1.82 -3.93 -5.44
CA VAL A 28 -3.21 -4.22 -5.80
C VAL A 28 -3.99 -2.92 -6.04
N GLY A 29 -3.79 -1.92 -5.17
CA GLY A 29 -4.41 -0.61 -5.34
C GLY A 29 -3.96 0.14 -6.60
N ARG A 30 -2.71 -0.02 -7.04
CA ARG A 30 -2.24 0.54 -8.32
C ARG A 30 -2.92 -0.12 -9.51
N GLU A 31 -3.06 -1.44 -9.49
CA GLU A 31 -3.65 -2.21 -10.58
C GLU A 31 -5.16 -1.96 -10.71
N ILE A 32 -5.89 -1.96 -9.58
CA ILE A 32 -7.35 -1.92 -9.58
C ILE A 32 -7.89 -0.49 -9.46
N CYS A 33 -7.23 0.35 -8.66
CA CYS A 33 -7.72 1.68 -8.32
C CYS A 33 -6.94 2.83 -8.98
N GLY A 34 -5.87 2.53 -9.72
CA GLY A 34 -5.04 3.55 -10.38
C GLY A 34 -4.30 4.48 -9.42
N TRP A 35 -4.09 4.05 -8.16
CA TRP A 35 -3.36 4.84 -7.18
C TRP A 35 -1.96 5.21 -7.68
N ARG A 36 -1.51 6.41 -7.31
CA ARG A 36 -0.14 6.87 -7.56
C ARG A 36 0.53 7.01 -6.19
N GLY A 37 1.63 6.29 -6.02
CA GLY A 37 2.46 6.29 -4.81
C GLY A 37 3.86 6.72 -5.17
#